data_AF-A0A928CJB8-F1
#
_entry.id   AF-A0A928CJB8-F1
#
_cell.length_a   1.000
_cell.length_b   1.000
_cell.length_c   1.000
_cell.angle_alpha   90.00
_cell.angle_beta   90.00
_cell.angle_gamma   90.00
#
_symmetry.space_group_name_H-M   'P 1'
#
loop_
_entity.id
_entity.type
_entity.pdbx_description
1 polymer ?
#
loop_
_entity_poly.entity_id
_entity_poly.type
_entity_poly.pdbx_seq_one_letter_code
_entity_poly.pdbx_strand_id
1 'polypeptide(L)'
;MTSYKELGLVNTKEMFEKAIKGGYAIPAYNFNNMEQMQAIIQACVETKSPVILQVSSGARKYANQTLLRYMAQGAVEYAKELGCEKPQIVLHLDHGDSFELCKS
;
A
#
# COMPACT_ATOMS: atom_id res chain seq x y z
N MET A 1 18.68 6.41 0.06
CA MET A 1 17.58 5.55 -0.41
C MET A 1 16.49 5.62 0.65
N THR A 2 15.28 6.09 0.32
CA THR A 2 14.20 6.23 1.31
C THR A 2 13.70 4.85 1.72
N SER A 3 13.62 4.60 3.03
CA SER A 3 13.12 3.34 3.56
C SER A 3 11.60 3.35 3.59
N TYR A 4 10.95 2.24 3.24
CA TYR A 4 9.48 2.11 3.37
C TYR A 4 9.00 2.35 4.81
N LYS A 5 9.86 2.08 5.81
CA LYS A 5 9.58 2.32 7.23
C LYS A 5 9.46 3.81 7.56
N GLU A 6 10.23 4.67 6.89
CA GLU A 6 10.17 6.13 7.07
C GLU A 6 8.86 6.72 6.54
N LEU A 7 8.20 6.01 5.61
CA LEU A 7 6.88 6.35 5.06
C LEU A 7 5.74 5.75 5.90
N GLY A 8 6.06 5.02 6.97
CA GLY A 8 5.08 4.33 7.81
C GLY A 8 4.45 3.09 7.16
N LEU A 9 4.99 2.62 6.03
CA LEU A 9 4.54 1.39 5.36
C LEU A 9 5.09 0.15 6.07
N VAL A 10 4.44 -0.99 5.85
CA VAL A 10 4.89 -2.32 6.33
C VAL A 10 5.35 -3.21 5.16
N ASN A 11 5.99 -4.33 5.49
CA ASN A 11 6.40 -5.34 4.51
C ASN A 11 5.40 -6.51 4.49
N THR A 12 5.19 -7.13 3.33
CA THR A 12 4.24 -8.22 3.14
C THR A 12 4.64 -9.53 3.81
N LYS A 13 5.92 -9.75 4.14
CA LYS A 13 6.39 -11.03 4.71
C LYS A 13 5.64 -11.42 5.98
N GLU A 14 5.73 -10.60 7.02
CA GLU A 14 5.03 -10.86 8.30
C GLU A 14 3.50 -10.80 8.13
N MET A 15 3.05 -9.97 7.19
CA MET A 15 1.64 -9.81 6.86
C MET A 15 1.03 -11.13 6.37
N PHE A 16 1.67 -11.76 5.38
CA PHE A 16 1.24 -13.05 4.84
C PHE A 16 1.46 -14.20 5.81
N GLU A 17 2.54 -14.20 6.59
CA GLU A 17 2.75 -15.20 7.65
C GLU A 17 1.56 -15.23 8.63
N LYS A 18 1.08 -14.06 9.06
CA LYS A 18 -0.10 -13.93 9.93
C LYS A 18 -1.38 -14.36 9.23
N ALA A 19 -1.57 -13.99 7.96
CA ALA A 19 -2.75 -14.34 7.18
C ALA A 19 -2.89 -15.84 6.95
N ILE A 20 -1.80 -16.51 6.55
CA ILE A 20 -1.76 -17.96 6.35
C ILE A 20 -2.04 -18.69 7.67
N LYS A 21 -1.38 -18.30 8.76
CA LYS A 21 -1.59 -18.89 10.08
C LYS A 21 -3.02 -18.66 10.60
N GLY A 22 -3.59 -17.49 10.31
CA GLY A 22 -4.93 -17.09 10.73
C GLY A 22 -6.06 -17.58 9.82
N GLY A 23 -5.76 -18.21 8.69
CA GLY A 23 -6.76 -18.70 7.75
C GLY A 23 -7.56 -17.60 7.04
N TYR A 24 -6.97 -16.43 6.80
CA TYR A 24 -7.62 -15.31 6.10
C TYR A 24 -6.79 -14.81 4.92
N ALA A 25 -7.43 -14.04 4.04
CA ALA A 25 -6.78 -13.37 2.91
C ALA A 25 -6.60 -11.88 3.20
N ILE A 26 -5.62 -11.27 2.53
CA ILE A 26 -5.38 -9.82 2.60
C ILE A 26 -5.80 -9.24 1.26
N PRO A 27 -6.69 -8.23 1.24
CA PRO A 27 -7.11 -7.63 -0.01
C PRO A 27 -5.98 -6.79 -0.60
N ALA A 28 -5.84 -6.89 -1.91
CA ALA A 28 -4.91 -6.10 -2.68
C ALA A 28 -5.69 -5.33 -3.75
N TYR A 29 -5.66 -4.01 -3.66
CA TYR A 29 -6.47 -3.13 -4.50
C TYR A 29 -5.57 -2.28 -5.39
N ASN A 30 -5.82 -2.32 -6.69
CA ASN A 30 -5.28 -1.30 -7.57
C ASN A 30 -5.97 0.04 -7.31
N PHE A 31 -5.22 1.12 -7.38
CA PHE A 31 -5.77 2.48 -7.37
C PHE A 31 -5.16 3.29 -8.51
N ASN A 32 -5.93 4.23 -9.05
CA ASN A 32 -5.54 5.07 -10.19
C ASN A 32 -5.74 6.56 -9.91
N ASN A 33 -6.42 6.92 -8.82
CA ASN A 33 -6.67 8.30 -8.41
C ASN A 33 -6.79 8.40 -6.87
N MET A 34 -6.99 9.62 -6.39
CA MET A 34 -7.04 9.94 -4.96
C MET A 34 -8.29 9.39 -4.30
N GLU A 35 -9.44 9.46 -4.98
CA GLU A 35 -10.74 9.03 -4.47
C GLU A 35 -10.77 7.52 -4.21
N GLN A 36 -10.18 6.72 -5.10
CA GLN A 36 -10.03 5.28 -4.91
C GLN A 36 -9.15 4.98 -3.70
N MET A 37 -8.02 5.69 -3.57
CA MET A 37 -7.13 5.53 -2.42
C MET A 37 -7.84 5.85 -1.11
N GLN A 38 -8.57 6.97 -1.03
CA GLN A 38 -9.33 7.36 0.14
C GLN A 38 -10.38 6.32 0.51
N ALA A 39 -11.16 5.84 -0.46
CA ALA A 39 -12.18 4.81 -0.22
C ALA A 39 -11.57 3.50 0.33
N ILE A 40 -10.45 3.06 -0.25
CA ILE A 40 -9.73 1.86 0.22
C ILE A 40 -9.25 2.05 1.67
N ILE A 41 -8.64 3.19 1.98
CA ILE A 41 -8.12 3.45 3.32
C ILE A 41 -9.25 3.58 4.34
N GLN A 42 -10.34 4.27 4.01
CA GLN A 42 -11.49 4.41 4.89
C GLN A 42 -12.10 3.04 5.24
N ALA A 43 -12.34 2.19 4.24
CA ALA A 43 -12.85 0.84 4.45
C ALA A 43 -11.88 -0.04 5.26
N CYS A 44 -10.58 0.07 4.99
CA CYS A 44 -9.53 -0.62 5.73
C CYS A 44 -9.51 -0.24 7.22
N VAL A 45 -9.66 1.05 7.54
CA VAL A 45 -9.73 1.54 8.92
C VAL A 45 -11.01 1.08 9.61
N GLU A 46 -12.16 1.22 8.96
CA GLU A 46 -13.47 0.80 9.50
C GLU A 46 -13.49 -0.69 9.84
N THR A 47 -12.94 -1.52 8.96
CA THR A 47 -12.89 -2.98 9.14
C THR A 47 -11.68 -3.46 9.95
N LYS A 48 -10.77 -2.56 10.34
CA LYS A 48 -9.51 -2.88 11.03
C LYS A 48 -8.66 -3.92 10.28
N SER A 49 -8.71 -3.90 8.95
CA SER A 49 -8.03 -4.88 8.09
C SER A 49 -6.65 -4.39 7.65
N PRO A 50 -5.67 -5.27 7.39
CA PRO A 50 -4.49 -4.91 6.60
C PRO A 50 -4.88 -4.70 5.13
N VAL A 51 -4.08 -3.90 4.39
CA VAL A 51 -4.33 -3.64 2.97
C VAL A 51 -3.04 -3.54 2.15
N ILE A 52 -3.10 -4.05 0.92
CA ILE A 52 -2.06 -3.86 -0.08
C ILE A 52 -2.58 -2.88 -1.14
N LEU A 53 -1.97 -1.70 -1.23
CA LEU A 53 -2.20 -0.74 -2.30
C LEU A 53 -1.27 -1.10 -3.47
N GLN A 54 -1.87 -1.43 -4.62
CA GLN A 54 -1.16 -1.92 -5.77
C GLN A 54 -1.13 -0.88 -6.90
N VAL A 55 0.04 -0.71 -7.51
CA VAL A 55 0.24 0.16 -8.67
C VAL A 55 0.73 -0.69 -9.82
N SER A 56 -0.01 -0.70 -10.93
CA SER A 56 0.39 -1.45 -12.12
C SER A 56 1.62 -0.86 -12.79
N SER A 57 2.34 -1.67 -13.55
CA SER A 57 3.46 -1.21 -14.40
C SER A 57 3.07 -0.06 -15.33
N GLY A 58 1.84 -0.08 -15.88
CA GLY A 58 1.27 0.99 -16.69
C GLY A 58 1.03 2.29 -15.90
N ALA A 59 0.40 2.18 -14.73
CA ALA A 59 0.17 3.33 -13.84
C ALA A 59 1.49 3.96 -13.39
N ARG A 60 2.55 3.17 -13.20
CA ARG A 60 3.88 3.66 -12.82
C ARG A 60 4.64 4.35 -13.96
N LYS A 61 4.37 3.99 -15.22
CA LYS A 61 4.90 4.75 -16.38
C LYS A 61 4.22 6.12 -16.51
N TYR A 62 2.96 6.22 -16.10
CA TYR A 62 2.18 7.45 -16.13
C TYR A 62 2.41 8.35 -14.89
N ALA A 63 2.55 7.74 -13.72
CA ALA A 63 2.68 8.44 -12.44
C ALA A 63 4.14 8.61 -12.03
N ASN A 64 4.50 9.85 -11.67
CA ASN A 64 5.82 10.17 -11.14
C ASN A 64 6.07 9.38 -9.83
N GLN A 65 7.21 8.68 -9.75
CA GLN A 65 7.56 7.82 -8.61
C GLN A 65 7.61 8.56 -7.28
N THR A 66 8.06 9.83 -7.29
CA THR A 66 8.08 10.68 -6.09
C THR A 66 6.66 10.98 -5.61
N LEU A 67 5.73 11.27 -6.54
CA LEU A 67 4.33 11.49 -6.19
C LEU A 67 3.69 10.22 -5.63
N LEU A 68 3.93 9.05 -6.25
CA LEU A 68 3.44 7.76 -5.73
C LEU A 68 3.92 7.50 -4.31
N ARG A 69 5.19 7.79 -4.02
CA ARG A 69 5.76 7.66 -2.68
C ARG A 69 5.03 8.54 -1.66
N TYR A 70 4.84 9.82 -1.97
CA TYR A 70 4.17 10.74 -1.05
C TYR A 70 2.67 10.47 -0.93
N MET A 71 2.02 9.97 -1.98
CA MET A 71 0.64 9.49 -1.87
C MET A 71 0.53 8.29 -0.92
N ALA A 72 1.45 7.33 -0.99
CA ALA A 72 1.46 6.19 -0.06
C ALA A 72 1.72 6.63 1.40
N GLN A 73 2.61 7.60 1.61
CA GLN A 73 2.80 8.22 2.93
C GLN A 73 1.53 8.94 3.40
N GLY A 74 0.89 9.71 2.52
CA GLY A 74 -0.39 10.37 2.78
C GLY A 74 -1.50 9.39 3.15
N ALA A 75 -1.55 8.21 2.52
CA ALA A 75 -2.48 7.14 2.88
C ALA A 75 -2.27 6.63 4.31
N VAL A 76 -1.02 6.53 4.76
CA VAL A 76 -0.69 6.15 6.15
C VAL A 76 -1.12 7.23 7.13
N GLU A 77 -0.82 8.49 6.85
CA GLU A 77 -1.23 9.58 7.73
C GLU A 77 -2.76 9.74 7.78
N TYR A 78 -3.44 9.60 6.63
CA TYR A 78 -4.89 9.61 6.56
C TYR A 78 -5.52 8.47 7.39
N ALA A 79 -4.95 7.27 7.35
CA ALA A 79 -5.41 6.17 8.19
C ALA A 79 -5.29 6.48 9.70
N LYS A 80 -4.22 7.19 10.11
CA LYS A 80 -4.04 7.65 11.50
C LYS A 80 -5.05 8.73 11.89
N GLU A 81 -5.33 9.68 11.00
CA GLU A 81 -6.35 10.71 11.19
C GLU A 81 -7.74 10.09 11.40
N LEU A 82 -8.03 8.98 10.71
CA LEU A 82 -9.25 8.19 10.89
C LEU A 82 -9.25 7.31 12.16
N GLY A 83 -8.20 7.38 12.99
CA GLY A 83 -8.11 6.69 14.28
C GLY A 83 -7.36 5.35 14.25
N CYS A 84 -6.68 4.98 13.16
CA CYS A 84 -5.83 3.79 13.11
C CYS A 84 -4.41 4.12 13.58
N GLU A 85 -4.08 3.85 14.84
CA GLU A 85 -2.75 4.18 15.41
C GLU A 85 -1.58 3.48 14.70
N LYS A 86 -1.80 2.25 14.19
CA LYS A 86 -0.77 1.42 13.55
C LYS A 86 -1.25 0.84 12.22
N PRO A 87 -1.39 1.66 11.17
CA PRO A 87 -1.88 1.20 9.87
C PRO A 87 -1.02 0.06 9.32
N GLN A 88 -1.65 -0.96 8.75
CA GLN A 88 -0.98 -2.07 8.09
C GLN A 88 -1.14 -1.91 6.56
N ILE A 89 -0.43 -0.92 6.01
CA ILE A 89 -0.52 -0.54 4.59
C ILE A 89 0.78 -0.90 3.89
N VAL A 90 0.66 -1.58 2.75
CA VAL A 90 1.75 -1.91 1.83
C VAL A 90 1.57 -1.14 0.53
N LEU A 91 2.67 -0.65 -0.05
CA LEU A 91 2.71 -0.24 -1.45
C LEU A 91 3.37 -1.34 -2.28
N HIS A 92 2.69 -1.84 -3.31
CA HIS A 92 3.12 -2.96 -4.13
C HIS A 92 3.18 -2.59 -5.61
N LEU A 93 4.28 -2.95 -6.27
CA LEU A 93 4.39 -2.92 -7.73
C LEU A 93 3.72 -4.18 -8.29
N ASP A 94 2.59 -3.99 -8.96
CA ASP A 94 1.85 -5.06 -9.59
C ASP A 94 2.38 -5.32 -11.02
N HIS A 95 2.51 -6.60 -11.36
CA HIS A 95 3.05 -7.08 -12.65
C HIS A 95 4.42 -6.45 -13.04
N GLY A 96 5.36 -6.37 -12.10
CA GLY A 96 6.75 -5.99 -12.39
C GLY A 96 7.44 -7.05 -13.26
N ASP A 97 7.71 -6.72 -14.53
CA ASP A 97 8.21 -7.65 -15.55
C ASP A 97 9.74 -7.69 -15.69
N SER A 98 10.45 -6.81 -14.99
CA SER A 98 11.90 -6.67 -15.09
C SER A 98 12.53 -6.27 -13.76
N PHE A 99 13.78 -6.70 -13.55
CA PHE A 99 14.55 -6.35 -12.37
C PHE A 99 14.71 -4.83 -12.22
N GLU A 100 14.99 -4.12 -13.31
CA GLU A 100 15.18 -2.66 -13.27
C GLU A 100 13.90 -1.94 -12.85
N LEU A 101 12.74 -2.40 -13.32
CA LEU A 101 11.46 -1.87 -12.85
C LEU A 101 11.28 -2.12 -11.35
N CYS A 102 11.53 -3.34 -10.86
CA CYS A 102 11.41 -3.68 -9.44
C CYS A 102 12.40 -2.92 -8.53
N LYS A 103 13.57 -2.55 -9.05
CA LYS A 103 14.64 -1.87 -8.30
C LYS A 103 14.45 -0.36 -8.19
N SER A 104 13.92 0.29 -9.24
CA SER A 104 13.65 1.73 -9.25
C SER A 104 12.67 2.15 -8.16
#